data_AF-A0A5K0Z2F1-F1
#
_entry.id   AF-A0A5K0Z2F1-F1
#
_cell.length_a   1.000
_cell.length_b   1.000
_cell.length_c   1.000
_cell.angle_alpha   90.00
_cell.angle_beta   90.00
_cell.angle_gamma   90.00
#
_symmetry.space_group_name_H-M   'P 1'
#
loop_
_entity.id
_entity.type
_entity.pdbx_description
1 polymer ?
#
loop_
_entity_poly.entity_id
_entity_poly.type
_entity_poly.pdbx_seq_one_letter_code
_entity_poly.pdbx_strand_id
1 'polypeptide(L)'
;NKYWSGLLEDYYLPRACTYFGYLLKSLRENRSFPLDQWRGEWIAYSNKWQAGSQLYSVKATGDSFSISRSLFRKYIDATSY
;
A
#
# COMPACT_ATOMS: atom_id res chain seq x y z
N ASN A 1 13.27 -5.20 -1.79
CA ASN A 1 11.89 -5.30 -1.25
C ASN A 1 11.85 -6.31 -0.11
N LYS A 2 10.87 -6.17 0.79
CA LYS A 2 10.53 -7.07 1.92
C LYS A 2 9.03 -6.91 2.26
N TYR A 3 8.42 -7.86 2.96
CA TYR A 3 7.04 -7.78 3.46
C TYR A 3 7.04 -7.60 4.98
N TRP A 4 7.49 -6.43 5.44
CA TRP A 4 7.58 -6.11 6.87
C TRP A 4 6.45 -5.17 7.27
N SER A 5 5.94 -5.29 8.50
CA SER A 5 4.75 -4.56 8.97
C SER A 5 4.87 -3.04 8.75
N GLY A 6 5.88 -2.41 9.34
CA GLY A 6 6.10 -0.97 9.19
C GLY A 6 6.39 -0.54 7.74
N LEU A 7 7.08 -1.39 6.96
CA LEU A 7 7.35 -1.10 5.55
C LEU A 7 6.06 -1.20 4.69
N LEU A 8 5.17 -2.13 5.01
CA LEU A 8 3.88 -2.25 4.33
C LEU A 8 3.03 -1.01 4.55
N GLU A 9 2.91 -0.57 5.81
CA GLU A 9 2.06 0.55 6.20
C GLU A 9 2.65 1.90 5.80
N ASP A 10 3.94 2.14 6.07
CA ASP A 10 4.54 3.47 5.88
C ASP A 10 5.21 3.64 4.51
N TYR A 11 5.42 2.58 3.73
CA TYR A 11 6.05 2.72 2.41
C TYR A 11 5.15 2.24 1.28
N TYR A 12 4.69 0.98 1.33
CA TYR A 12 3.94 0.40 0.22
C TYR A 12 2.48 0.88 0.14
N LEU A 13 1.78 0.99 1.27
CA LEU A 13 0.37 1.38 1.31
C LEU A 13 0.16 2.80 0.73
N PRO A 14 0.90 3.85 1.12
CA PRO A 14 0.64 5.20 0.62
C PRO A 14 0.98 5.32 -0.87
N ARG A 15 1.98 4.57 -1.34
CA ARG A 15 2.29 4.44 -2.77
C ARG A 15 1.14 3.82 -3.56
N ALA A 16 0.55 2.73 -3.06
CA ALA A 16 -0.61 2.10 -3.69
C ALA A 16 -1.84 3.01 -3.65
N CYS A 17 -2.14 3.64 -2.51
CA CYS A 17 -3.22 4.60 -2.36
C CYS A 17 -3.09 5.77 -3.34
N THR A 18 -1.88 6.32 -3.50
CA THR A 18 -1.60 7.41 -4.45
C THR A 18 -1.90 6.95 -5.88
N TYR A 19 -1.41 5.78 -6.29
CA TYR A 19 -1.70 5.23 -7.61
C TYR A 19 -3.21 5.06 -7.89
N PHE A 20 -3.94 4.44 -6.96
CA PHE A 20 -5.39 4.27 -7.10
C PHE A 20 -6.14 5.60 -7.08
N GLY A 21 -5.68 6.58 -6.30
CA GLY A 21 -6.25 7.93 -6.29
C GLY A 21 -6.13 8.61 -7.66
N TYR A 22 -4.96 8.51 -8.30
CA TYR A 22 -4.74 9.01 -9.65
C TYR A 22 -5.59 8.27 -10.69
N LEU A 23 -5.65 6.94 -10.62
CA LEU A 23 -6.50 6.14 -11.51
C LEU A 23 -7.98 6.54 -11.40
N LEU A 24 -8.51 6.63 -10.18
CA LEU A 24 -9.90 7.01 -9.94
C LEU A 24 -10.19 8.42 -10.45
N LYS A 25 -9.27 9.36 -10.26
CA LYS A 25 -9.41 10.73 -10.76
C LYS A 25 -9.42 10.75 -12.29
N SER A 26 -8.47 10.10 -12.93
CA SER A 26 -8.40 9.99 -14.39
C SER A 26 -9.66 9.35 -14.98
N LEU A 27 -10.18 8.30 -14.35
CA LEU A 27 -11.43 7.65 -14.76
C LEU A 27 -12.62 8.60 -14.65
N ARG A 28 -12.80 9.28 -13.51
CA ARG A 28 -13.92 10.22 -13.29
C ARG A 28 -13.88 11.42 -14.23
N GLU A 29 -12.69 11.88 -14.58
CA GLU A 29 -12.47 13.06 -15.44
C GLU A 29 -12.35 12.68 -16.92
N ASN A 30 -12.48 11.39 -17.27
CA ASN A 30 -12.30 10.86 -18.62
C ASN A 30 -11.00 11.35 -19.30
N ARG A 31 -9.89 11.30 -18.55
CA ARG A 31 -8.57 11.71 -19.03
C ARG A 31 -7.56 10.59 -18.88
N SER A 32 -6.51 10.63 -19.70
CA SER A 32 -5.37 9.72 -19.56
C SER A 32 -4.73 9.82 -18.17
N PHE A 33 -4.13 8.73 -17.72
CA PHE A 33 -3.37 8.70 -16.47
C PHE A 33 -2.17 9.64 -16.56
N PRO A 34 -2.02 10.64 -15.67
CA PRO A 34 -0.92 11.60 -15.75
C PRO A 34 0.35 10.99 -15.13
N LEU A 35 1.03 10.14 -15.90
CA LEU A 35 2.14 9.30 -15.46
C LEU A 35 3.28 10.09 -14.81
N ASP A 36 3.70 11.19 -15.42
CA ASP A 36 4.86 11.97 -14.94
C ASP A 36 4.57 12.67 -13.62
N GLN A 37 3.35 13.20 -13.45
CA GLN A 37 2.91 13.82 -12.20
C GLN A 37 2.88 12.78 -11.07
N TRP A 38 2.21 11.65 -11.30
CA TRP A 38 2.16 10.55 -10.33
C TRP A 38 3.56 10.04 -9.98
N ARG A 39 4.43 9.86 -10.99
CA ARG A 39 5.81 9.39 -10.79
C ARG A 39 6.60 10.38 -9.95
N GLY A 40 6.46 11.69 -10.19
CA GLY A 40 7.12 12.73 -9.39
C GLY A 40 6.75 12.65 -7.91
N GLU A 41 5.45 12.54 -7.61
CA GLU A 41 4.96 12.37 -6.24
C GLU A 41 5.44 11.05 -5.61
N TRP A 42 5.44 9.97 -6.39
CA TRP A 42 5.94 8.67 -5.95
C TRP A 42 7.43 8.70 -5.56
N ILE A 43 8.27 9.37 -6.35
CA ILE A 43 9.71 9.55 -6.06
C ILE A 43 9.87 10.40 -4.81
N ALA A 44 9.19 11.56 -4.74
CA ALA A 44 9.29 12.49 -3.62
C ALA A 44 8.87 11.82 -2.30
N TYR A 45 7.78 11.06 -2.31
CA TYR A 45 7.33 10.27 -1.18
C TYR A 45 8.39 9.26 -0.73
N SER A 46 8.93 8.49 -1.69
CA SER A 46 9.91 7.44 -1.41
C SER A 46 11.17 8.03 -0.79
N ASN A 47 11.68 9.13 -1.33
CA ASN A 47 12.86 9.83 -0.80
C ASN A 47 12.60 10.37 0.62
N LYS A 48 11.42 10.95 0.86
CA LYS A 48 11.03 11.44 2.18
C LYS A 48 10.99 10.31 3.21
N TRP A 49 10.40 9.17 2.85
CA TRP A 49 10.35 8.00 3.72
C TRP A 49 11.76 7.46 4.01
N GLN A 50 12.61 7.37 2.98
CA GLN A 50 14.00 6.89 3.13
C GLN A 50 14.87 7.80 4.02
N ALA A 51 14.65 9.12 3.97
CA ALA A 51 15.34 10.08 4.83
C ALA A 51 14.73 10.18 6.24
N GLY A 52 13.60 9.51 6.50
CA GLY A 52 12.92 9.53 7.78
C GLY A 52 13.64 8.71 8.86
N SER A 53 13.44 9.10 10.12
CA SER A 53 13.96 8.40 11.30
C SER A 53 12.84 7.85 12.19
N GLN A 54 11.76 7.39 11.57
CA GLN A 54 10.58 6.87 12.26
C GLN A 54 10.95 5.64 13.11
N LEU A 55 10.44 5.57 14.34
CA LEU A 55 10.59 4.41 15.21
C LEU A 55 9.50 3.38 14.89
N TYR A 56 9.91 2.14 14.67
CA TYR A 56 9.01 1.01 14.43
C TYR A 56 8.98 0.08 15.63
N SER A 57 7.83 -0.54 15.90
CA SER A 57 7.71 -1.53 16.98
C SER A 57 8.62 -2.72 16.73
N VAL A 58 9.36 -3.13 17.76
CA VAL A 58 10.14 -4.38 17.77
C VAL A 58 9.37 -5.57 18.35
N LYS A 59 8.16 -5.32 18.89
CA LYS A 59 7.30 -6.36 19.44
C LYS A 59 6.24 -6.75 18.40
N ALA A 60 6.12 -8.05 18.17
CA ALA A 60 5.02 -8.60 17.39
C ALA A 60 3.68 -8.42 18.11
N THR A 61 2.63 -8.17 17.34
CA THR A 61 1.26 -7.98 17.83
C THR A 61 0.26 -8.69 16.93
N GLY A 62 -0.86 -9.13 17.50
CA GLY A 62 -1.94 -9.82 16.79
C GLY A 62 -1.85 -11.35 16.87
N ASP A 63 -2.95 -12.01 16.50
CA ASP A 63 -3.04 -13.47 16.39
C ASP A 63 -2.90 -13.86 14.91
N SER A 64 -1.73 -14.40 14.56
CA SER A 64 -1.41 -14.77 13.18
C SER A 64 -2.36 -15.81 12.62
N PHE A 65 -2.81 -16.79 13.43
CA PHE A 65 -3.71 -17.84 12.96
C PHE A 65 -5.10 -17.27 12.65
N SER A 66 -5.65 -16.47 13.56
CA SER A 66 -6.95 -15.81 13.35
C SER A 66 -6.93 -14.87 12.14
N ILE A 67 -5.86 -14.09 11.98
CA ILE A 67 -5.68 -13.18 10.84
C ILE A 67 -5.58 -13.96 9.53
N SER A 68 -4.69 -14.97 9.46
CA SER A 68 -4.51 -15.78 8.24
C SER A 68 -5.81 -16.48 7.82
N ARG A 69 -6.55 -17.05 8.78
CA ARG A 69 -7.86 -17.67 8.50
C ARG A 69 -8.87 -16.66 7.95
N SER A 70 -8.88 -15.44 8.48
CA SER A 70 -9.78 -14.37 8.03
C SER A 70 -9.43 -13.90 6.62
N LEU A 71 -8.14 -13.74 6.32
CA LEU A 71 -7.65 -13.39 4.99
C LEU A 71 -7.97 -14.48 3.96
N PHE A 72 -7.72 -15.75 4.30
CA PHE A 72 -8.05 -16.89 3.43
C PHE A 72 -9.54 -16.90 3.08
N ARG A 73 -10.42 -16.78 4.08
CA ARG A 73 -11.87 -16.75 3.87
C ARG A 73 -12.29 -15.61 2.95
N LYS A 74 -11.76 -14.40 3.18
CA LYS A 74 -12.15 -13.20 2.43
C LYS A 74 -11.66 -13.20 0.99
N TYR A 75 -10.43 -13.62 0.73
CA TYR A 75 -9.76 -13.40 -0.56
C TYR A 75 -9.55 -14.66 -1.39
N ILE A 76 -9.70 -15.86 -0.81
CA ILE A 76 -9.47 -17.14 -1.50
C ILE A 76 -10.75 -17.96 -1.52
N ASP A 77 -11.29 -18.29 -0.34
CA ASP A 77 -12.47 -19.14 -0.20
C ASP A 77 -13.71 -18.52 -0.84
N ALA A 78 -13.96 -17.23 -0.59
CA ALA A 78 -15.08 -16.47 -1.17
C ALA A 78 -15.06 -16.34 -2.71
N THR A 79 -13.99 -16.78 -3.36
CA THR A 79 -13.81 -16.78 -4.83
C THR A 79 -14.00 -18.17 -5.45
N SER A 80 -14.33 -19.19 -4.65
CA SER A 80 -14.61 -20.54 -5.14
C SER A 80 -16.04 -20.60 -5.69
N TYR A 81 -16.17 -20.36 -7.00
CA TYR A 81 -17.36 -20.71 -7.77
C TYR A 81 -17.38 -22.20 -8.09
#